data_AF-A0A5N0E9P0-F1
#
_entry.id   AF-A0A5N0E9P0-F1
#
_cell.length_a   1.000
_cell.length_b   1.000
_cell.length_c   1.000
_cell.angle_alpha   90.00
_cell.angle_beta   90.00
_cell.angle_gamma   90.00
#
_symmetry.space_group_name_H-M   'P 1'
#
loop_
_entity.id
_entity.type
_entity.pdbx_description
1 polymer ?
#
loop_
_entity_poly.entity_id
_entity_poly.type
_entity_poly.pdbx_seq_one_letter_code
_entity_poly.pdbx_strand_id
1 'polypeptide(L)'
;MNRARPQADSASAHDHRSALRAELGGIDDVLELLTQEEAEQLLTLLRQARIAQRRSLDRAIDDALQILPRLIRIPARSILFGK
;
A
#
# COMPACT_ATOMS: atom_id res chain seq x y z
N MET A 1 12.40 -3.59 44.26
CA MET A 1 12.30 -4.30 42.96
C MET A 1 10.95 -3.97 42.35
N ASN A 2 10.87 -3.05 41.38
CA ASN A 2 9.81 -3.06 40.37
C ASN A 2 10.20 -2.11 39.21
N ARG A 3 10.63 -2.68 38.08
CA ARG A 3 10.80 -1.92 36.84
C ARG A 3 9.43 -1.86 36.17
N ALA A 4 8.83 -0.68 36.16
CA ALA A 4 7.77 -0.35 35.21
C ALA A 4 8.42 0.23 33.94
N ARG A 5 8.28 -0.48 32.82
CA ARG A 5 8.49 -0.03 31.43
C ARG A 5 7.87 -1.09 30.50
N PRO A 6 7.33 -0.72 29.32
CA PRO A 6 6.53 0.47 29.01
C PRO A 6 5.24 0.11 28.24
N GLN A 7 4.24 0.97 28.37
CA GLN A 7 2.93 0.92 27.73
C GLN A 7 2.98 1.52 26.30
N ALA A 8 3.92 1.05 25.47
CA ALA A 8 4.24 1.65 24.16
C ALA A 8 3.76 0.84 22.94
N ASP A 9 3.45 -0.45 23.08
CA ASP A 9 3.08 -1.30 21.94
C ASP A 9 1.61 -1.17 21.51
N SER A 10 0.73 -0.73 22.40
CA SER A 10 -0.71 -0.62 22.11
C SER A 10 -1.08 0.57 21.21
N ALA A 11 -0.29 1.64 21.23
CA ALA A 11 -0.51 2.80 20.34
C ALA A 11 -0.16 2.47 18.89
N SER A 12 0.92 1.71 18.67
CA SER A 12 1.39 1.25 17.36
C SER A 12 0.40 0.25 16.74
N ALA A 13 -0.10 -0.71 17.52
CA ALA A 13 -1.04 -1.73 17.04
C ALA A 13 -2.37 -1.11 16.58
N HIS A 14 -2.83 -0.03 17.24
CA HIS A 14 -4.04 0.69 16.88
C HIS A 14 -3.90 1.40 15.53
N ASP A 15 -2.72 1.95 15.26
CA ASP A 15 -2.43 2.68 14.01
C ASP A 15 -2.44 1.74 12.79
N HIS A 16 -1.93 0.51 12.94
CA HIS A 16 -1.89 -0.49 11.87
C HIS A 16 -3.28 -1.04 11.52
N ARG A 17 -4.11 -1.34 12.52
CA ARG A 17 -5.50 -1.80 12.30
C ARG A 17 -6.34 -0.72 11.63
N SER A 18 -6.18 0.53 12.05
CA SER A 18 -6.90 1.68 11.48
C SER A 18 -6.50 1.92 10.01
N ALA A 19 -5.21 1.81 9.69
CA ALA A 19 -4.74 1.88 8.31
C ALA A 19 -5.26 0.73 7.44
N LEU A 20 -5.29 -0.50 7.97
CA LEU A 20 -5.82 -1.66 7.25
C LEU A 20 -7.33 -1.54 6.97
N ARG A 21 -8.11 -1.01 7.93
CA ARG A 21 -9.55 -0.73 7.74
C ARG A 21 -9.82 0.24 6.59
N ALA A 22 -9.07 1.34 6.54
CA ALA A 22 -9.22 2.33 5.46
C ALA A 22 -8.96 1.73 4.07
N GLU A 23 -8.10 0.72 3.98
CA GLU A 23 -7.71 0.09 2.72
C GLU A 23 -8.67 -1.00 2.22
N LEU A 24 -9.59 -1.49 3.07
CA LEU A 24 -10.45 -2.65 2.77
C LEU A 24 -11.93 -2.31 2.56
N GLY A 25 -12.36 -1.06 2.80
CA GLY A 25 -13.68 -0.58 2.34
C GLY A 25 -14.89 -1.21 3.05
N GLY A 26 -14.83 -1.41 4.37
CA GLY A 26 -16.00 -1.81 5.19
C GLY A 26 -16.15 -3.32 5.44
N ILE A 27 -15.09 -4.11 5.26
CA ILE A 27 -15.05 -5.53 5.65
C ILE A 27 -14.68 -5.66 7.15
N ASP A 28 -15.32 -4.86 7.99
CA ASP A 28 -14.94 -4.72 9.40
C ASP A 28 -15.11 -6.03 10.18
N ASP A 29 -16.17 -6.79 9.89
CA ASP A 29 -16.47 -8.05 10.58
C ASP A 29 -15.39 -9.12 10.37
N VAL A 30 -14.72 -9.14 9.21
CA VAL A 30 -13.67 -10.12 8.92
C VAL A 30 -12.33 -9.69 9.53
N LEU A 31 -12.11 -8.38 9.66
CA LEU A 31 -10.90 -7.84 10.28
C LEU A 31 -10.87 -8.04 11.80
N GLU A 32 -12.03 -8.10 12.45
CA GLU A 32 -12.13 -8.41 13.88
C GLU A 32 -11.83 -9.88 14.20
N LEU A 33 -11.95 -10.77 13.21
CA LEU A 33 -11.60 -12.18 13.33
C LEU A 33 -10.08 -12.43 13.24
N LEU A 34 -9.31 -11.44 12.78
CA LEU A 34 -7.86 -11.57 12.66
C LEU A 34 -7.16 -11.29 13.99
N THR A 35 -6.25 -12.19 14.34
CA THR A 35 -5.24 -11.90 15.36
C THR A 35 -4.34 -10.73 14.92
N GLN A 36 -3.61 -10.13 15.87
CA GLN A 36 -2.71 -9.02 15.56
C GLN A 36 -1.63 -9.43 14.54
N GLU A 37 -1.09 -10.64 14.69
CA GLU A 37 -0.05 -11.20 13.83
C GLU A 37 -0.56 -11.42 12.40
N GLU A 38 -1.77 -11.97 12.24
CA GLU A 38 -2.40 -12.16 10.93
C GLU A 38 -2.72 -10.83 10.25
N ALA A 39 -3.19 -9.84 11.02
CA ALA A 39 -3.44 -8.49 10.48
C ALA A 39 -2.15 -7.83 9.96
N GLU A 40 -1.03 -7.99 10.68
CA GLU A 40 0.28 -7.47 10.26
C GLU A 40 0.79 -8.16 8.99
N GLN A 41 0.64 -9.48 8.91
CA GLN A 41 0.99 -10.25 7.71
C GLN A 41 0.14 -9.82 6.51
N LEU A 42 -1.18 -9.73 6.69
CA LEU A 42 -2.10 -9.31 5.64
C LEU A 42 -1.80 -7.89 5.14
N LEU A 43 -1.54 -6.96 6.07
CA LEU A 43 -1.16 -5.58 5.74
C LEU A 43 0.16 -5.55 4.95
N THR A 44 1.13 -6.39 5.32
CA THR A 44 2.41 -6.50 4.60
C THR A 44 2.20 -7.01 3.18
N LEU A 45 1.42 -8.07 3.00
CA LEU A 45 1.08 -8.61 1.68
C LEU A 45 0.35 -7.59 0.82
N LEU A 46 -0.61 -6.86 1.40
CA LEU A 46 -1.37 -5.83 0.69
C LEU A 46 -0.46 -4.69 0.21
N ARG A 47 0.46 -4.23 1.07
CA ARG A 47 1.46 -3.20 0.71
C ARG A 47 2.36 -3.68 -0.42
N GLN A 48 2.86 -4.90 -0.35
CA GLN A 48 3.70 -5.49 -1.39
C GLN A 48 2.94 -5.59 -2.73
N ALA A 49 1.69 -6.06 -2.70
CA ALA A 49 0.85 -6.16 -3.88
C ALA A 49 0.60 -4.79 -4.54
N ARG A 50 0.31 -3.76 -3.74
CA ARG A 50 0.13 -2.38 -4.23
C ARG A 50 1.40 -1.81 -4.86
N ILE A 51 2.56 -2.04 -4.25
CA ILE A 51 3.84 -1.62 -4.82
C ILE A 51 4.10 -2.35 -6.14
N ALA A 52 3.86 -3.66 -6.19
CA ALA A 52 4.02 -4.46 -7.40
C ALA A 52 3.08 -3.99 -8.51
N GLN A 53 1.82 -3.70 -8.19
CA GLN A 53 0.83 -3.17 -9.13
C GLN A 53 1.24 -1.82 -9.68
N ARG A 54 1.70 -0.89 -8.84
CA ARG A 54 2.15 0.43 -9.29
C ARG A 54 3.37 0.35 -10.20
N ARG A 55 4.33 -0.52 -9.86
CA ARG A 55 5.50 -0.80 -10.73
C ARG A 55 5.09 -1.43 -12.06
N SER A 56 4.12 -2.33 -12.05
CA SER A 56 3.58 -2.95 -13.26
C SER A 56 2.93 -1.90 -14.17
N LEU A 57 2.12 -1.01 -13.59
CA LEU A 57 1.50 0.10 -14.31
C LEU A 57 2.55 1.06 -14.91
N ASP A 58 3.57 1.43 -14.14
CA ASP A 58 4.63 2.31 -14.63
C ASP A 58 5.38 1.68 -15.82
N ARG A 59 5.66 0.37 -15.79
CA ARG A 59 6.26 -0.33 -16.94
C ARG A 59 5.34 -0.37 -18.14
N ALA A 60 4.05 -0.66 -17.95
CA ALA A 60 3.08 -0.67 -19.04
C ALA A 60 2.96 0.70 -19.72
N ILE A 61 3.03 1.79 -18.94
CA ILE A 61 3.11 3.16 -19.47
C ILE A 61 4.39 3.35 -20.27
N ASP A 62 5.54 2.93 -19.74
CA ASP A 62 6.82 3.05 -20.44
C ASP A 62 6.79 2.31 -21.77
N ASP A 63 6.29 1.08 -21.80
CA ASP A 63 6.15 0.26 -23.01
C ASP A 63 5.21 0.90 -24.03
N ALA A 64 4.07 1.44 -23.59
CA ALA A 64 3.15 2.17 -24.48
C ALA A 64 3.81 3.41 -25.11
N LEU A 65 4.63 4.13 -24.34
CA LEU A 65 5.35 5.32 -24.82
C LEU A 65 6.53 4.96 -25.73
N GLN A 66 7.02 3.71 -25.74
CA GLN A 66 8.10 3.31 -26.65
C GLN A 66 7.70 3.45 -28.12
N ILE A 67 6.42 3.32 -28.44
CA ILE A 67 5.86 3.47 -29.80
C ILE A 67 5.98 4.94 -30.27
N LEU A 68 6.05 5.90 -29.34
CA LEU A 68 6.15 7.31 -29.67
C LEU A 68 7.60 7.75 -29.96
N PRO A 69 7.79 8.74 -30.86
CA PRO A 69 9.06 9.43 -31.05
C PRO A 69 9.61 9.98 -29.74
N ARG A 70 10.93 9.85 -29.53
CA ARG A 70 11.61 10.18 -28.26
C ARG A 70 11.33 11.60 -27.77
N LEU A 71 11.17 12.57 -28.68
CA LEU A 71 10.88 13.97 -28.34
C LEU A 71 9.55 14.17 -27.60
N ILE A 72 8.53 13.35 -27.89
CA ILE A 72 7.19 13.55 -27.35
C ILE A 72 6.85 12.61 -26.19
N ARG A 73 7.74 11.69 -25.80
CA ARG A 73 7.44 10.70 -24.75
C ARG A 73 7.14 11.34 -23.40
N ILE A 74 7.92 12.35 -23.00
CA ILE A 74 7.73 13.07 -21.72
C ILE A 74 6.39 13.83 -21.70
N PRO A 75 6.07 14.69 -22.69
CA PRO A 75 4.77 15.36 -22.68
C PRO A 75 3.60 14.38 -22.83
N ALA A 76 3.75 13.31 -23.61
CA ALA A 76 2.70 12.28 -23.75
C ALA A 76 2.44 11.54 -22.43
N ARG A 77 3.48 11.24 -21.63
CA ARG A 77 3.33 10.65 -20.29
C ARG A 77 2.45 11.53 -19.40
N SER A 78 2.78 12.82 -19.36
CA SER A 78 2.09 13.79 -18.50
C SER A 78 0.63 13.99 -18.93
N ILE A 79 0.36 14.09 -20.23
CA ILE A 79 -0.99 14.32 -20.77
C ILE A 79 -1.89 13.10 -20.63
N LEU A 80 -1.39 11.90 -20.97
CA LEU A 80 -2.22 10.68 -21.04
C LEU A 80 -2.40 9.99 -19.68
N PHE A 81 -1.42 10.13 -18.78
CA PHE A 81 -1.40 9.39 -17.51
C PHE A 81 -1.33 10.29 -16.27
N GLY A 82 -1.32 11.62 -16.44
CA GLY A 82 -1.38 12.59 -15.33
C GLY A 82 -0.20 12.52 -14.36
N LYS A 83 0.95 12.04 -14.82
CA LYS A 83 2.13 11.71 -14.01
C LYS A 83 3.41 12.34 -14.53
#